data_AF-A0A261VTH3-F1
#
_entry.id   AF-A0A261VTH3-F1
#
_cell.length_a   1.000
_cell.length_b   1.000
_cell.length_c   1.000
_cell.angle_alpha   90.00
_cell.angle_beta   90.00
_cell.angle_gamma   90.00
#
_symmetry.space_group_name_H-M   'P 1'
#
loop_
_entity.id
_entity.type
_entity.pdbx_description
1 polymer ?
#
loop_
_entity_poly.entity_id
_entity_poly.type
_entity_poly.pdbx_seq_one_letter_code
_entity_poly.pdbx_strand_id
1 'polypeptide(L)'
;MTARLDARASRHYFDSTFNSQAVKVLPNEYFVTSGEDLMLSTVLGSCVAACLRDPLTGVGGMNHFMLPEGDAQSPASSTMRYGAFAMEVLINEMLKAGAARERLQAKVFGGGAVLSAMQQMNIGERNGRFVLQYLKTEGIPVLAQDLGDIHARRIHYFPRDGRVLVRKMAAHHARAEEVIAHRERLAAQTAQDNSRSAPRVERFDRPKMKVELFTTPRRPAGQS
;
A
#
# COMPACT_ATOMS: atom_id res chain seq x y z
N MET A 1 -1.14 1.43 16.85
CA MET A 1 -1.58 0.07 16.46
C MET A 1 -3.01 0.04 15.90
N THR A 2 -3.91 0.92 16.34
CA THR A 2 -5.35 0.95 15.96
C THR A 2 -5.61 1.12 14.46
N ALA A 3 -4.89 2.04 13.79
CA ALA A 3 -5.08 2.32 12.36
C ALA A 3 -4.87 1.12 11.42
N ARG A 4 -4.13 0.07 11.83
CA ARG A 4 -3.94 -1.15 11.04
C ARG A 4 -5.15 -2.09 11.10
N LEU A 5 -5.91 -2.09 12.20
CA LEU A 5 -7.09 -2.94 12.37
C LEU A 5 -8.29 -2.34 11.64
N ASP A 6 -8.44 -1.01 11.69
CA ASP A 6 -9.57 -0.30 11.08
C ASP A 6 -9.59 -0.39 9.54
N ALA A 7 -8.44 -0.67 8.93
CA ALA A 7 -8.30 -0.77 7.48
C ALA A 7 -8.43 -2.20 6.93
N ARG A 8 -8.71 -3.19 7.78
CA ARG A 8 -8.99 -4.55 7.32
C ARG A 8 -10.38 -4.59 6.69
N ALA A 9 -10.47 -5.07 5.45
CA ALA A 9 -11.75 -5.18 4.75
C ALA A 9 -12.71 -6.11 5.50
N SER A 10 -13.97 -5.68 5.65
CA SER A 10 -15.02 -6.41 6.40
C SER A 10 -16.23 -6.78 5.54
N ARG A 11 -16.20 -6.46 4.25
CA ARG A 11 -17.34 -6.66 3.33
C ARG A 11 -17.31 -8.05 2.72
N HIS A 12 -17.75 -9.02 3.51
CA HIS A 12 -17.98 -10.40 3.07
C HIS A 12 -19.26 -10.50 2.23
N TYR A 13 -19.23 -11.32 1.19
CA TYR A 13 -20.38 -11.66 0.36
C TYR A 13 -20.16 -13.01 -0.32
N PHE A 14 -21.22 -13.60 -0.86
CA PHE A 14 -21.13 -14.78 -1.70
C PHE A 14 -21.22 -14.39 -3.17
N ASP A 15 -20.24 -14.83 -3.98
CA ASP A 15 -20.25 -14.61 -5.42
C ASP A 15 -20.81 -15.85 -6.12
N SER A 16 -22.02 -15.73 -6.68
CA SER A 16 -22.69 -16.84 -7.36
C SER A 16 -22.07 -17.22 -8.70
N THR A 17 -21.31 -16.31 -9.33
CA THR A 17 -20.64 -16.61 -10.61
C THR A 17 -19.46 -17.54 -10.40
N PHE A 18 -18.72 -17.32 -9.31
CA PHE A 18 -17.58 -18.15 -8.93
C PHE A 18 -17.91 -19.23 -7.90
N ASN A 19 -19.16 -19.27 -7.41
CA ASN A 19 -19.61 -20.16 -6.34
C ASN A 19 -18.66 -20.12 -5.12
N SER A 20 -18.24 -18.91 -4.71
CA SER A 20 -17.19 -18.70 -3.72
C SER A 20 -17.60 -17.69 -2.65
N GLN A 21 -17.19 -17.93 -1.41
CA GLN A 21 -17.15 -16.87 -0.40
C GLN A 21 -16.13 -15.82 -0.84
N ALA A 22 -16.45 -14.54 -0.62
CA ALA A 22 -15.64 -13.45 -1.13
C ALA A 22 -15.58 -12.27 -0.17
N VAL A 23 -14.48 -11.51 -0.23
CA VAL A 23 -14.31 -10.24 0.46
C VAL A 23 -14.02 -9.16 -0.56
N LYS A 24 -14.80 -8.07 -0.50
CA LYS A 24 -14.56 -6.89 -1.32
C LYS A 24 -13.59 -5.96 -0.60
N VAL A 25 -12.42 -5.77 -1.18
CA VAL A 25 -11.39 -4.86 -0.66
C VAL A 25 -11.56 -3.50 -1.34
N LEU A 26 -11.94 -2.48 -0.56
CA LEU A 26 -12.11 -1.12 -1.06
C LEU A 26 -10.80 -0.32 -1.01
N PRO A 27 -10.74 0.87 -1.64
CA PRO A 27 -9.57 1.73 -1.52
C PRO A 27 -9.21 2.01 -0.06
N ASN A 28 -7.91 2.00 0.23
CA ASN A 28 -7.33 2.12 1.57
C ASN A 28 -7.61 0.93 2.49
N GLU A 29 -8.02 -0.22 1.95
CA GLU A 29 -8.19 -1.45 2.71
C GLU A 29 -7.16 -2.51 2.31
N TYR A 30 -7.02 -3.51 3.17
CA TYR A 30 -6.34 -4.76 2.87
C TYR A 30 -7.12 -5.95 3.43
N PHE A 31 -6.78 -7.15 2.98
CA PHE A 31 -7.26 -8.38 3.57
C PHE A 31 -6.21 -9.48 3.45
N VAL A 32 -6.12 -10.34 4.48
CA VAL A 32 -5.27 -11.52 4.52
C VAL A 32 -6.13 -12.74 4.81
N THR A 33 -5.86 -13.81 4.06
CA THR A 33 -6.43 -15.14 4.22
C THR A 33 -5.37 -16.10 4.75
N SER A 34 -5.76 -17.08 5.54
CA SER A 34 -4.89 -18.09 6.15
C SER A 34 -5.01 -19.47 5.49
N GLY A 35 -5.20 -19.49 4.16
CA GLY A 35 -5.29 -20.72 3.36
C GLY A 35 -6.72 -21.21 3.07
N GLU A 36 -7.74 -20.53 3.58
CA GLU A 36 -9.14 -20.80 3.24
C GLU A 36 -9.47 -20.54 1.76
N ASP A 37 -10.50 -21.22 1.26
CA ASP A 37 -11.01 -21.00 -0.10
C ASP A 37 -11.91 -19.76 -0.15
N LEU A 38 -11.26 -18.59 -0.18
CA LEU A 38 -11.89 -17.27 -0.17
C LEU A 38 -11.38 -16.43 -1.34
N MET A 39 -12.30 -15.80 -2.07
CA MET A 39 -11.98 -14.89 -3.16
C MET A 39 -11.85 -13.45 -2.66
N LEU A 40 -10.82 -12.72 -3.05
CA LEU A 40 -10.69 -11.29 -2.81
C LEU A 40 -11.04 -10.53 -4.09
N SER A 41 -11.91 -9.52 -4.02
CA SER A 41 -12.32 -8.75 -5.19
C SER A 41 -12.13 -7.25 -5.00
N THR A 42 -11.75 -6.58 -6.08
CA THR A 42 -11.70 -5.11 -6.10
C THR A 42 -11.84 -4.55 -7.52
N VAL A 43 -12.06 -3.24 -7.62
CA VAL A 43 -12.15 -2.49 -8.88
C VAL A 43 -11.11 -1.38 -8.85
N LEU A 44 -10.31 -1.30 -9.89
CA LEU A 44 -9.12 -0.46 -9.98
C LEU A 44 -9.24 0.50 -11.17
N GLY A 45 -8.90 1.76 -10.90
CA GLY A 45 -8.54 2.77 -11.89
C GLY A 45 -7.06 3.08 -11.79
N SER A 46 -6.70 4.30 -11.37
CA SER A 46 -5.31 4.74 -11.13
C SER A 46 -4.67 4.16 -9.88
N CYS A 47 -5.47 3.70 -8.93
CA CYS A 47 -5.04 2.90 -7.80
C CYS A 47 -4.45 1.56 -8.23
N VAL A 48 -3.67 0.95 -7.34
CA VAL A 48 -3.03 -0.35 -7.58
C VAL A 48 -3.38 -1.30 -6.44
N ALA A 49 -3.59 -2.56 -6.80
CA ALA A 49 -3.66 -3.66 -5.85
C ALA A 49 -2.44 -4.56 -6.01
N ALA A 50 -1.77 -4.84 -4.89
CA ALA A 50 -0.79 -5.91 -4.79
C ALA A 50 -1.45 -7.15 -4.19
N CYS A 51 -1.39 -8.26 -4.92
CA CYS A 51 -1.82 -9.58 -4.48
C CYS A 51 -0.58 -10.39 -4.12
N LEU A 52 -0.44 -10.76 -2.85
CA LEU A 52 0.70 -11.52 -2.34
C LEU A 52 0.28 -12.92 -1.91
N ARG A 53 1.21 -13.89 -2.00
CA ARG A 53 0.98 -15.28 -1.62
C ARG A 53 2.26 -15.95 -1.14
N ASP A 54 2.16 -16.76 -0.07
CA ASP A 54 3.10 -17.85 0.21
C ASP A 54 2.54 -19.15 -0.38
N PRO A 55 3.22 -19.74 -1.37
CA PRO A 55 2.68 -20.88 -2.09
C PRO A 55 2.58 -22.17 -1.30
N LEU A 56 3.37 -22.31 -0.23
CA LEU A 56 3.41 -23.53 0.58
C LEU A 56 2.30 -23.56 1.63
N THR A 57 2.06 -22.42 2.29
CA THR A 57 1.05 -22.34 3.35
C THR A 57 -0.33 -21.99 2.80
N GLY A 58 -0.41 -21.44 1.59
CA GLY A 58 -1.65 -20.91 1.02
C GLY A 58 -2.08 -19.58 1.64
N VAL A 59 -1.30 -19.03 2.57
CA VAL A 59 -1.51 -17.69 3.11
C VAL A 59 -1.33 -16.68 1.98
N GLY A 60 -2.26 -15.75 1.87
CA GLY A 60 -2.26 -14.77 0.81
C GLY A 60 -3.07 -13.55 1.21
N GLY A 61 -2.94 -12.48 0.44
CA GLY A 61 -3.66 -11.26 0.73
C GLY A 61 -3.61 -10.25 -0.40
N MET A 62 -4.43 -9.22 -0.26
CA MET A 62 -4.55 -8.15 -1.23
C MET A 62 -4.66 -6.81 -0.51
N ASN A 63 -3.95 -5.80 -0.99
CA ASN A 63 -4.18 -4.40 -0.61
C ASN A 63 -4.78 -3.62 -1.77
N HIS A 64 -5.23 -2.40 -1.48
CA HIS A 64 -5.69 -1.44 -2.49
C HIS A 64 -5.25 -0.03 -2.08
N PHE A 65 -4.11 0.42 -2.59
CA PHE A 65 -3.58 1.75 -2.29
C PHE A 65 -3.85 2.74 -3.43
N MET A 66 -3.91 4.04 -3.10
CA MET A 66 -4.26 5.09 -4.05
C MET A 66 -3.07 5.95 -4.48
N LEU A 67 -2.03 6.06 -3.66
CA LEU A 67 -0.88 6.93 -3.88
C LEU A 67 0.42 6.17 -3.60
N PRO A 68 1.55 6.52 -4.24
CA PRO A 68 2.77 5.72 -4.13
C PRO A 68 3.41 5.87 -2.74
N GLU A 69 3.73 7.09 -2.34
CA GLU A 69 4.37 7.45 -1.07
C GLU A 69 3.77 8.77 -0.58
N GLY A 70 3.67 8.91 0.74
CA GLY A 70 3.36 10.18 1.40
C GLY A 70 4.66 10.84 1.89
N ASP A 71 4.57 12.07 2.39
CA ASP A 71 5.71 12.71 3.07
C ASP A 71 6.09 11.91 4.32
N ALA A 72 7.29 11.33 4.35
CA ALA A 72 7.77 10.50 5.47
C ALA A 72 7.72 11.22 6.83
N GLN A 73 7.70 12.56 6.84
CA GLN A 73 7.62 13.38 8.05
C GLN A 73 6.18 13.67 8.51
N SER A 74 5.17 13.33 7.70
CA SER A 74 3.77 13.57 8.01
C SER A 74 3.10 12.33 8.60
N PRO A 75 2.38 12.43 9.73
CA PRO A 75 1.54 11.35 10.27
C PRO A 75 0.52 10.84 9.25
N ALA A 76 0.10 11.67 8.29
CA ALA A 76 -0.83 11.28 7.22
C ALA A 76 -0.26 10.17 6.32
N SER A 77 1.06 10.00 6.26
CA SER A 77 1.74 8.97 5.47
C SER A 77 1.65 7.57 6.10
N SER A 78 1.20 7.48 7.35
CA SER A 78 0.92 6.22 8.06
C SER A 78 -0.49 5.68 7.78
N THR A 79 -0.98 5.85 6.56
CA THR A 79 -2.33 5.43 6.15
C THR A 79 -2.27 4.47 4.97
N MET A 80 -3.24 3.55 4.90
CA MET A 80 -3.39 2.58 3.79
C MET A 80 -3.63 3.22 2.41
N ARG A 81 -3.77 4.55 2.37
CA ARG A 81 -3.79 5.33 1.15
C ARG A 81 -2.47 5.25 0.38
N TYR A 82 -1.35 5.18 1.11
CA TYR A 82 -0.01 5.18 0.54
C TYR A 82 0.53 3.77 0.39
N GLY A 83 1.13 3.50 -0.76
CA GLY A 83 1.62 2.20 -1.16
C GLY A 83 2.66 1.64 -0.19
N ALA A 84 3.61 2.45 0.27
CA ALA A 84 4.64 1.98 1.21
C ALA A 84 4.04 1.40 2.50
N PHE A 85 3.13 2.14 3.14
CA PHE A 85 2.43 1.69 4.33
C PHE A 85 1.52 0.50 4.03
N ALA A 86 0.79 0.52 2.92
CA ALA A 86 -0.11 -0.55 2.52
C ALA A 86 0.60 -1.89 2.23
N MET A 87 1.80 -1.83 1.64
CA MET A 87 2.64 -3.00 1.41
C MET A 87 3.21 -3.53 2.71
N GLU A 88 3.72 -2.65 3.57
CA GLU A 88 4.27 -3.04 4.87
C GLU A 88 3.21 -3.74 5.74
N VAL A 89 2.01 -3.16 5.83
CA VAL A 89 0.90 -3.75 6.59
C VAL A 89 0.53 -5.11 6.02
N LEU A 90 0.34 -5.22 4.70
CA LEU A 90 -0.04 -6.47 4.07
C LEU A 90 0.99 -7.59 4.36
N ILE A 91 2.27 -7.31 4.13
CA ILE A 91 3.33 -8.30 4.36
C ILE A 91 3.36 -8.71 5.84
N ASN A 92 3.35 -7.76 6.76
CA ASN A 92 3.40 -8.06 8.19
C ASN A 92 2.21 -8.91 8.67
N GLU A 93 1.00 -8.63 8.20
CA GLU A 93 -0.18 -9.43 8.55
C GLU A 93 -0.13 -10.83 7.91
N MET A 94 0.44 -10.98 6.72
CA MET A 94 0.70 -12.30 6.15
C MET A 94 1.73 -13.10 6.95
N LEU A 95 2.81 -12.47 7.41
CA LEU A 95 3.82 -13.14 8.24
C LEU A 95 3.20 -13.61 9.57
N LYS A 96 2.35 -12.78 10.19
CA LYS A 96 1.58 -13.18 11.39
C LYS A 96 0.62 -14.34 11.14
N ALA A 97 0.08 -14.44 9.93
CA ALA A 97 -0.77 -15.55 9.51
C ALA A 97 0.03 -16.82 9.14
N GLY A 98 1.37 -16.79 9.22
CA GLY A 98 2.24 -17.94 8.98
C GLY A 98 2.90 -18.01 7.61
N ALA A 99 2.80 -16.95 6.79
CA ALA A 99 3.60 -16.86 5.57
C ALA A 99 5.09 -16.70 5.91
N ALA A 100 5.96 -17.21 5.03
CA ALA A 100 7.39 -16.91 5.08
C ALA A 100 7.77 -15.88 4.02
N ARG A 101 8.56 -14.88 4.43
CA ARG A 101 8.90 -13.70 3.61
C ARG A 101 9.59 -14.09 2.32
N GLU A 102 10.56 -14.99 2.41
CA GLU A 102 11.37 -15.51 1.31
C GLU A 102 10.58 -16.32 0.28
N ARG A 103 9.36 -16.74 0.62
CA ARG A 103 8.46 -17.48 -0.27
C ARG A 103 7.39 -16.60 -0.90
N LEU A 104 7.27 -15.34 -0.49
CA LEU A 104 6.24 -14.46 -1.02
C LEU A 104 6.40 -14.27 -2.52
N GLN A 105 5.28 -14.34 -3.22
CA GLN A 105 5.15 -14.07 -4.65
C GLN A 105 4.07 -13.02 -4.86
N ALA A 106 4.27 -12.15 -5.85
CA ALA A 106 3.38 -11.05 -6.12
C ALA A 106 2.69 -11.14 -7.48
N LYS A 107 1.45 -10.63 -7.55
CA LYS A 107 0.77 -10.23 -8.78
C LYS A 107 0.18 -8.83 -8.59
N VAL A 108 0.34 -7.95 -9.57
CA VAL A 108 -0.02 -6.52 -9.41
C VAL A 108 -0.92 -6.03 -10.53
N PHE A 109 -1.93 -5.24 -10.17
CA PHE A 109 -2.98 -4.81 -11.11
C PHE A 109 -3.36 -3.35 -10.85
N GLY A 110 -3.85 -2.66 -11.89
CA GLY A 110 -4.38 -1.29 -11.78
C GLY A 110 -3.49 -0.25 -12.45
N GLY A 111 -3.32 0.91 -11.84
CA GLY A 111 -2.47 1.97 -12.38
C GLY A 111 -2.97 2.57 -13.70
N GLY A 112 -4.25 2.40 -14.01
CA GLY A 112 -4.87 2.90 -15.23
C GLY A 112 -5.11 4.41 -15.20
N ALA A 113 -5.31 5.00 -16.37
CA ALA A 113 -5.56 6.41 -16.56
C ALA A 113 -7.01 6.65 -17.02
N VAL A 114 -7.95 6.29 -16.14
CA VAL A 114 -9.40 6.22 -16.43
C VAL A 114 -10.03 7.62 -16.59
N LEU A 115 -9.49 8.62 -15.88
CA LEU A 115 -9.89 10.02 -16.00
C LEU A 115 -8.85 10.89 -16.68
N SER A 116 -9.29 11.86 -17.49
CA SER A 116 -8.43 12.89 -18.10
C SER A 116 -7.63 13.69 -17.07
N ALA A 117 -8.22 13.98 -15.91
CA ALA A 117 -7.54 14.69 -14.81
C ALA A 117 -6.41 13.84 -14.16
N MET A 118 -6.53 12.51 -14.17
CA MET A 118 -5.48 11.60 -13.70
C MET A 118 -4.37 11.43 -14.73
N GLN A 119 -4.71 11.43 -16.03
CA GLN A 119 -3.76 11.45 -17.13
C GLN A 119 -2.83 12.67 -17.02
N GLN A 120 -3.37 13.83 -16.64
CA GLN A 120 -2.56 15.04 -16.47
C GLN A 120 -1.57 14.97 -15.28
N MET A 121 -1.80 14.10 -14.29
CA MET A 121 -0.95 13.97 -13.11
C MET A 121 -0.17 12.65 -13.01
N ASN A 122 -0.30 11.79 -14.03
CA ASN A 122 0.38 10.48 -14.14
C ASN A 122 0.32 9.63 -12.86
N ILE A 123 -0.78 9.71 -12.09
CA ILE A 123 -0.89 9.02 -10.79
C ILE A 123 -0.85 7.50 -10.98
N GLY A 124 -1.55 6.98 -12.00
CA GLY A 124 -1.56 5.54 -12.30
C GLY A 124 -0.18 5.00 -12.64
N GLU A 125 0.57 5.70 -13.50
CA GLU A 125 1.95 5.37 -13.85
C GLU A 125 2.88 5.39 -12.63
N ARG A 126 2.75 6.43 -11.79
CA ARG A 126 3.53 6.55 -10.55
C ARG A 126 3.24 5.41 -9.58
N ASN A 127 1.98 5.02 -9.42
CA ASN A 127 1.58 3.89 -8.58
C ASN A 127 2.13 2.56 -9.11
N GLY A 128 2.04 2.35 -10.44
CA GLY A 128 2.59 1.16 -11.10
C GLY A 128 4.11 1.07 -10.94
N ARG A 129 4.84 2.15 -11.21
CA ARG A 129 6.30 2.19 -11.01
C ARG A 129 6.68 1.98 -9.56
N PHE A 130 5.95 2.60 -8.62
CA PHE A 130 6.18 2.42 -7.19
C PHE A 130 6.07 0.95 -6.77
N VAL A 131 4.97 0.26 -7.10
CA VAL A 131 4.78 -1.12 -6.62
C VAL A 131 5.85 -2.06 -7.15
N LEU A 132 6.26 -1.88 -8.42
CA LEU A 132 7.31 -2.69 -9.03
C LEU A 132 8.66 -2.44 -8.37
N GLN A 133 8.99 -1.18 -8.08
CA GLN A 133 10.23 -0.84 -7.39
C GLN A 133 10.23 -1.36 -5.96
N TYR A 134 9.11 -1.22 -5.23
CA TYR A 134 8.97 -1.71 -3.86
C TYR A 134 9.19 -3.23 -3.81
N LEU A 135 8.50 -3.99 -4.65
CA LEU A 135 8.61 -5.45 -4.71
C LEU A 135 10.02 -5.91 -5.09
N LYS A 136 10.67 -5.21 -6.03
CA LYS A 136 12.06 -5.48 -6.40
C LYS A 136 13.01 -5.25 -5.22
N THR A 137 12.85 -4.16 -4.48
CA THR A 137 13.66 -3.85 -3.29
C THR A 137 13.46 -4.89 -2.19
N GLU A 138 12.24 -5.35 -1.98
CA GLU A 138 11.92 -6.40 -0.98
C GLU A 138 12.28 -7.82 -1.43
N GLY A 139 12.78 -8.00 -2.66
CA GLY A 139 13.13 -9.31 -3.21
C GLY A 139 11.92 -10.22 -3.50
N ILE A 140 10.72 -9.65 -3.65
CA ILE A 140 9.48 -10.40 -3.91
C ILE A 140 9.25 -10.49 -5.43
N PRO A 141 9.30 -11.68 -6.05
CA PRO A 141 9.11 -11.82 -7.49
C PRO A 141 7.67 -11.49 -7.92
N VAL A 142 7.54 -10.70 -9.00
CA VAL A 142 6.27 -10.43 -9.68
C VAL A 142 6.03 -11.51 -10.73
N LEU A 143 5.03 -12.37 -10.50
CA LEU A 143 4.69 -13.47 -11.41
C LEU A 143 3.73 -13.07 -12.52
N ALA A 144 2.94 -12.01 -12.30
CA ALA A 144 2.04 -11.46 -13.31
C ALA A 144 1.72 -10.00 -13.00
N GLN A 145 1.47 -9.22 -14.04
CA GLN A 145 1.02 -7.84 -13.89
C GLN A 145 0.06 -7.42 -15.01
N ASP A 146 -0.90 -6.54 -14.68
CA ASP A 146 -1.68 -5.77 -15.65
C ASP A 146 -1.81 -4.32 -15.13
N LEU A 147 -0.79 -3.51 -15.45
CA LEU A 147 -0.62 -2.13 -15.01
C LEU A 147 -0.79 -1.15 -16.18
N GLY A 148 -1.21 0.10 -15.91
CA GLY A 148 -1.39 1.11 -16.96
C GLY A 148 -2.73 0.97 -17.68
N ASP A 149 -2.84 1.35 -18.96
CA ASP A 149 -4.08 1.33 -19.78
C ASP A 149 -5.13 2.40 -19.39
N ILE A 150 -6.08 2.69 -20.27
CA ILE A 150 -7.14 3.70 -20.10
C ILE A 150 -8.42 3.14 -19.47
N HIS A 151 -8.50 1.83 -19.27
CA HIS A 151 -9.69 1.16 -18.78
C HIS A 151 -9.60 0.84 -17.29
N ALA A 152 -10.70 1.04 -16.57
CA ALA A 152 -10.86 0.45 -15.25
C ALA A 152 -10.89 -1.08 -15.35
N ARG A 153 -10.43 -1.78 -14.31
CA ARG A 153 -10.47 -3.25 -14.26
C ARG A 153 -11.00 -3.75 -12.94
N ARG A 154 -11.83 -4.78 -13.00
CA ARG A 154 -12.18 -5.59 -11.85
C ARG A 154 -11.24 -6.77 -11.77
N ILE A 155 -10.72 -7.04 -10.58
CA ILE A 155 -9.94 -8.24 -10.31
C ILE A 155 -10.65 -9.14 -9.31
N HIS A 156 -10.52 -10.45 -9.52
CA HIS A 156 -10.92 -11.50 -8.61
C HIS A 156 -9.69 -12.37 -8.34
N TYR A 157 -9.19 -12.32 -7.12
CA TYR A 157 -7.98 -13.00 -6.69
C TYR A 157 -8.34 -14.16 -5.76
N PHE A 158 -7.73 -15.32 -6.00
CA PHE A 158 -7.89 -16.53 -5.21
C PHE A 158 -6.56 -16.78 -4.50
N PRO A 159 -6.36 -16.31 -3.25
CA PRO A 159 -5.05 -16.35 -2.60
C PRO A 159 -4.56 -17.77 -2.35
N ARG A 160 -5.47 -18.73 -2.13
CA ARG A 160 -5.14 -20.13 -1.87
C ARG A 160 -4.26 -20.75 -2.96
N ASP A 161 -4.57 -20.50 -4.22
CA ASP A 161 -3.85 -21.07 -5.38
C ASP A 161 -3.17 -20.01 -6.27
N GLY A 162 -3.37 -18.73 -5.98
CA GLY A 162 -2.74 -17.61 -6.65
C GLY A 162 -3.40 -17.21 -7.98
N ARG A 163 -4.56 -17.78 -8.36
CA ARG A 163 -5.26 -17.40 -9.60
C ARG A 163 -5.80 -15.97 -9.50
N VAL A 164 -5.74 -15.23 -10.60
CA VAL A 164 -6.37 -13.90 -10.73
C VAL A 164 -7.14 -13.86 -12.03
N LEU A 165 -8.39 -13.43 -11.97
CA LEU A 165 -9.18 -13.06 -13.15
C LEU A 165 -9.27 -11.55 -13.24
N VAL A 166 -8.89 -11.01 -14.39
CA VAL A 166 -8.96 -9.59 -14.69
C VAL A 166 -10.05 -9.36 -15.73
N ARG A 167 -10.99 -8.48 -15.43
CA ARG A 167 -12.02 -8.03 -16.37
C ARG A 167 -11.88 -6.52 -16.57
N LYS A 168 -11.44 -6.13 -17.77
CA LYS A 168 -11.49 -4.72 -18.19
C LYS A 168 -12.95 -4.30 -18.34
N MET A 169 -13.27 -3.14 -17.79
CA MET A 169 -14.62 -2.59 -17.87
C MET A 169 -14.72 -1.76 -19.16
N ALA A 170 -15.72 -2.08 -19.99
CA ALA A 170 -16.03 -1.26 -21.16
C ALA A 170 -16.60 0.09 -20.71
N ALA A 171 -16.44 1.12 -21.56
CA ALA A 171 -16.85 2.51 -21.36
C ALA A 171 -18.37 2.75 -21.10
N HIS A 172 -19.15 1.70 -20.90
CA HIS A 172 -20.60 1.75 -20.71
C HIS A 172 -21.04 1.46 -19.26
N HIS A 173 -20.10 1.23 -18.33
CA HIS A 173 -20.41 1.12 -16.90
C HIS A 173 -20.34 2.49 -16.20
N ALA A 174 -21.15 3.45 -16.66
CA ALA A 174 -21.12 4.85 -16.23
C ALA A 174 -21.09 5.03 -14.70
N ARG A 175 -21.91 4.29 -13.94
CA ARG A 175 -21.94 4.37 -12.46
C ARG A 175 -20.63 3.93 -11.80
N ALA A 176 -19.97 2.89 -12.30
CA ALA A 176 -18.72 2.41 -11.72
C ALA A 176 -17.58 3.40 -12.03
N GLU A 177 -17.56 3.92 -13.25
CA GLU A 177 -16.64 4.97 -13.68
C GLU A 177 -16.84 6.25 -12.87
N GLU A 178 -18.08 6.69 -12.62
CA GLU A 178 -18.38 7.85 -11.78
C GLU A 178 -17.84 7.71 -10.35
N VAL A 179 -18.01 6.54 -9.74
CA VAL A 179 -17.51 6.27 -8.39
C VAL A 179 -15.99 6.25 -8.35
N ILE A 180 -15.34 5.61 -9.34
CA ILE A 180 -13.87 5.61 -9.48
C ILE A 180 -13.39 7.05 -9.70
N ALA A 181 -14.03 7.77 -10.61
CA ALA A 181 -13.70 9.13 -10.98
C ALA A 181 -13.81 10.11 -9.80
N HIS A 182 -14.88 10.01 -9.02
CA HIS A 182 -15.05 10.83 -7.83
C HIS A 182 -13.92 10.58 -6.82
N ARG A 183 -13.58 9.31 -6.56
CA ARG A 183 -12.50 8.94 -5.63
C ARG A 183 -11.14 9.41 -6.12
N GLU A 184 -10.85 9.24 -7.40
CA GLU A 184 -9.60 9.67 -8.02
C GLU A 184 -9.42 11.19 -7.94
N ARG A 185 -10.48 11.98 -8.16
CA ARG A 185 -10.43 13.44 -7.98
C ARG A 185 -10.09 13.85 -6.55
N LEU A 186 -10.62 13.15 -5.55
CA LEU A 186 -10.29 13.43 -4.15
C LEU A 186 -8.83 13.07 -3.85
N ALA A 187 -8.32 11.95 -4.37
CA ALA A 187 -6.92 11.57 -4.21
C ALA A 187 -5.97 12.59 -4.89
N ALA A 188 -6.35 13.08 -6.07
CA ALA A 188 -5.67 14.16 -6.80
C ALA A 188 -5.49 15.43 -5.95
N GLN A 189 -6.58 15.93 -5.38
CA GLN A 189 -6.58 17.15 -4.57
C GLN A 189 -5.66 17.00 -3.37
N THR A 190 -5.76 15.89 -2.64
CA THR A 190 -4.87 15.60 -1.50
C THR A 190 -3.39 15.55 -1.92
N ALA A 191 -3.08 14.95 -3.08
CA ALA A 191 -1.71 14.88 -3.57
C ALA A 191 -1.16 16.27 -3.96
N GLN A 192 -2.00 17.14 -4.54
CA GLN A 192 -1.63 18.52 -4.86
C GLN A 192 -1.43 19.37 -3.60
N ASP A 193 -2.31 19.24 -2.59
CA ASP A 193 -2.21 19.98 -1.34
C ASP A 193 -0.89 19.67 -0.61
N ASN A 194 -0.52 18.38 -0.54
CA ASN A 194 0.75 17.96 0.06
C ASN A 194 1.98 18.46 -0.73
N SER A 195 1.88 18.62 -2.05
CA SER A 195 2.97 19.19 -2.86
C SER A 195 3.14 20.70 -2.68
N ARG A 196 2.07 21.40 -2.24
CA ARG A 196 2.06 22.86 -2.02
C ARG A 196 2.43 23.26 -0.59
N SER A 197 2.24 22.39 0.40
CA SER A 197 2.74 22.62 1.75
C SER A 197 4.27 22.45 1.79
N ALA A 198 5.00 23.57 1.79
CA ALA A 198 6.46 23.57 1.92
C ALA A 198 6.93 22.87 3.21
N PRO A 199 8.10 22.22 3.24
CA PRO A 199 8.64 21.65 4.46
C PRO A 199 8.91 22.79 5.45
N ARG A 200 8.22 22.76 6.60
CA ARG A 200 8.51 23.66 7.72
C ARG A 200 9.85 23.24 8.31
N VAL A 201 10.94 23.79 7.75
CA VAL A 201 12.29 23.62 8.29
C VAL A 201 12.37 24.40 9.60
N GLU A 202 12.07 23.75 10.71
CA GLU A 202 12.43 24.27 12.02
C GLU A 202 13.93 24.03 12.20
N ARG A 203 14.70 25.12 12.19
CA ARG A 203 16.09 25.09 12.65
C ARG A 203 16.05 24.77 14.14
N PHE A 204 16.42 23.54 14.50
CA PHE A 204 16.73 23.22 15.89
C PHE A 204 17.99 24.00 16.28
N ASP A 205 17.83 25.09 17.01
CA ASP A 205 18.93 25.75 17.67
C ASP A 205 19.61 24.74 18.60
N ARG A 206 20.92 24.54 18.40
CA ARG A 206 21.72 23.60 19.21
C ARG A 206 21.56 23.94 20.69
N PRO A 207 21.24 22.98 21.58
CA PRO A 207 21.28 23.25 23.01
C PRO A 207 22.73 23.57 23.40
N LYS A 208 22.93 24.72 24.07
CA LYS A 208 24.22 25.11 24.64
C LYS A 208 24.64 24.06 25.66
N MET A 209 25.59 23.20 25.31
CA MET A 209 26.30 22.34 26.27
C MET A 209 27.01 23.23 27.29
N LYS A 210 26.58 23.18 28.55
CA LYS A 210 27.43 23.58 29.67
C LYS A 210 28.50 22.51 29.84
N VAL A 211 29.73 22.84 29.45
CA VAL A 211 30.91 22.03 29.76
C VAL A 211 31.31 22.36 31.20
N GLU A 212 31.02 21.46 32.14
CA GLU A 212 31.64 21.50 33.47
C GLU A 212 33.03 20.87 33.36
N LEU A 213 34.07 21.70 33.51
CA LEU A 213 35.46 21.23 33.63
C LEU A 213 35.65 20.59 35.01
N PHE A 214 35.71 19.26 35.06
CA PHE A 214 36.29 18.55 36.20
C PHE A 214 37.82 18.63 36.10
N THR A 215 38.43 19.53 36.87
CA THR A 215 39.88 19.61 37.02
C THR A 215 40.41 18.39 37.79
N THR A 216 41.41 17.74 37.18
CA THR A 216 42.21 16.57 37.58
C THR A 216 42.75 16.66 39.04
N PRO A 217 43.03 15.53 39.73
CA PRO A 217 43.36 15.52 41.16
C PRO A 217 44.78 16.03 41.44
N ARG A 218 44.93 16.78 42.56
CA ARG A 218 46.23 17.23 43.09
C ARG A 218 47.00 16.05 43.70
N ARG A 219 48.29 15.95 43.33
CA ARG A 219 49.32 15.09 43.95
C ARG A 219 49.47 15.35 45.47
N PRO A 220 49.93 14.36 46.25
CA PRO A 220 50.30 14.58 47.64
C PRO A 220 51.68 15.26 47.72
N ALA A 221 51.79 16.31 48.53
CA ALA A 221 53.05 16.85 48.99
C ALA A 221 52.98 16.91 50.52
N GLY A 222 53.71 16.01 51.17
CA GLY A 222 54.00 16.05 52.60
C GLY A 222 55.43 15.56 52.80
N GLN A 223 56.33 16.48 53.14
CA GLN A 223 57.62 16.21 53.76
C GLN A 223 57.64 16.96 55.08
N SER A 224 57.77 16.21 56.18
CA SER A 224 58.63 16.48 57.34
C SER A 224 58.48 15.32 58.31
#